data_AF-A0A7C4JJA7-F1
#
_entry.id   AF-A0A7C4JJA7-F1
#
_cell.length_a   1.000
_cell.length_b   1.000
_cell.length_c   1.000
_cell.angle_alpha   90.00
_cell.angle_beta   90.00
_cell.angle_gamma   90.00
#
_symmetry.space_group_name_H-M   'P 1'
#
loop_
_entity.id
_entity.type
_entity.pdbx_description
1 polymer ?
#
loop_
_entity_poly.entity_id
_entity_poly.type
_entity_poly.pdbx_seq_one_letter_code
_entity_poly.pdbx_strand_id
1 'polypeptide(L)' 'HVTLREARVVTRPVWDGRARIWGFVGWAEFGIRRDSPAEVRQALAVLCAFAPYAGAGRRTTHGLGLVRLLHAA' A
#
# COMPACT_ATOMS: atom_id res chain seq x y z
N HIS A 1 3.43 0.30 -16.37
CA HIS A 1 3.90 -0.97 -15.78
C HIS A 1 2.95 -1.49 -14.72
N VAL A 2 2.66 -0.71 -13.67
CA VAL A 2 1.66 -1.06 -12.64
C VAL A 2 0.33 -0.36 -12.93
N THR A 3 -0.80 -1.03 -12.69
CA THR A 3 -2.16 -0.49 -12.81
C THR A 3 -2.95 -0.80 -11.55
N LEU A 4 -3.90 0.07 -11.17
CA LEU A 4 -4.89 -0.25 -10.16
C LEU A 4 -6.00 -1.10 -10.82
N ARG A 5 -6.28 -2.28 -10.28
CA ARG A 5 -7.32 -3.19 -10.79
C ARG A 5 -8.65 -2.98 -10.10
N GLU A 6 -8.62 -3.04 -8.78
CA GLU A 6 -9.79 -2.77 -7.94
C GLU A 6 -9.33 -2.08 -6.67
N ALA A 7 -10.18 -1.22 -6.11
CA ALA A 7 -9.98 -0.66 -4.79
C ALA A 7 -11.32 -0.48 -4.09
N ARG A 8 -11.37 -0.83 -2.81
CA ARG A 8 -12.43 -0.42 -1.90
C ARG A 8 -11.78 0.25 -0.72
N VAL A 9 -11.83 1.57 -0.72
CA VAL A 9 -11.20 2.42 0.29
C VAL A 9 -12.22 3.38 0.86
N VAL A 10 -12.08 3.65 2.15
CA VAL A 10 -12.88 4.64 2.85
C VAL A 10 -11.94 5.66 3.46
N THR A 11 -12.14 6.93 3.12
CA THR A 11 -11.41 8.04 3.71
C THR A 11 -11.92 8.28 5.13
N ARG A 12 -11.01 8.29 6.11
CA ARG A 12 -11.33 8.50 7.53
C ARG A 12 -10.37 9.52 8.13
N PRO A 13 -10.87 10.42 9.00
CA PRO A 13 -9.98 11.24 9.80
C PRO A 13 -9.42 10.40 10.96
N VAL A 14 -8.14 10.57 11.27
CA VAL A 14 -7.47 9.98 12.43
C VAL A 14 -6.77 11.08 13.22
N TRP A 15 -6.80 10.99 14.55
CA TRP A 15 -5.98 11.85 15.40
C TRP A 15 -4.60 11.23 15.55
N ASP A 16 -3.55 11.95 15.19
CA ASP A 16 -2.17 11.43 15.25
C ASP A 16 -1.41 11.82 16.53
N GLY A 17 -2.12 12.43 17.49
CA GLY A 17 -1.55 13.01 18.70
C GLY A 17 -1.38 14.52 18.65
N ARG A 18 -1.35 15.14 17.46
CA ARG A 18 -1.18 16.59 17.30
C ARG A 18 -2.29 17.24 16.48
N ALA A 19 -2.75 16.58 15.43
CA ALA A 19 -3.75 17.11 14.51
C ALA A 19 -4.65 16.01 13.94
N ARG A 20 -5.78 16.43 13.38
CA ARG A 20 -6.65 15.53 12.63
C ARG A 20 -6.12 15.38 11.21
N ILE A 21 -5.72 14.16 10.85
CA ILE A 21 -5.16 13.81 9.56
C ILE A 21 -6.15 12.97 8.78
N TRP A 22 -6.28 13.24 7.49
CA TRP A 22 -7.09 12.45 6.59
C TRP A 22 -6.23 11.35 5.96
N GLY A 23 -6.71 10.12 6.03
CA GLY A 23 -6.13 8.97 5.36
C GLY A 23 -7.24 8.04 4.85
N PHE A 24 -6.86 6.94 4.21
CA PHE A 24 -7.82 5.93 3.77
C PHE A 24 -7.49 4.58 4.41
N VAL A 25 -8.54 3.77 4.58
CA VAL A 25 -8.44 2.37 5.01
C VAL A 25 -9.28 1.53 4.07
N GLY A 26 -8.77 0.36 3.73
CA GLY A 26 -9.46 -0.57 2.83
C GLY A 26 -8.46 -1.48 2.14
N TRP A 27 -8.80 -1.90 0.93
CA TRP A 27 -7.95 -2.76 0.14
C TRP A 27 -7.86 -2.26 -1.31
N ALA A 28 -6.75 -2.60 -1.96
CA ALA A 28 -6.49 -2.30 -3.35
C ALA A 28 -5.73 -3.47 -3.97
N GLU A 29 -6.14 -3.87 -5.18
CA GLU A 29 -5.41 -4.81 -6.02
C GLU A 29 -4.65 -4.05 -7.09
N PHE A 30 -3.35 -4.29 -7.17
CA PHE A 30 -2.49 -3.75 -8.22
C PHE A 30 -2.13 -4.86 -9.21
N GLY A 31 -2.20 -4.55 -10.50
CA GLY A 31 -1.71 -5.39 -11.57
C GLY A 31 -0.39 -4.89 -12.11
N ILE A 32 0.45 -5.79 -12.63
CA ILE A 32 1.61 -5.43 -13.44
C ILE A 32 1.42 -5.98 -14.85
N ARG A 33 1.71 -5.18 -15.88
CA ARG A 33 1.60 -5.64 -17.27
C ARG A 33 2.61 -6.76 -17.52
N ARG A 34 2.20 -7.80 -18.25
CA ARG A 34 3.03 -8.99 -18.55
C ARG A 34 4.32 -8.64 -19.31
N ASP A 35 4.26 -7.61 -20.15
CA ASP A 35 5.38 -7.07 -20.93
C ASP A 35 6.31 -6.15 -20.12
N SER A 36 6.07 -5.95 -18.83
CA SER A 36 6.95 -5.12 -17.99
C SER A 36 8.33 -5.77 -17.84
N PRO A 37 9.43 -5.00 -17.78
CA PRO A 37 10.77 -5.52 -17.57
C PRO A 37 10.87 -6.40 -16.31
N ALA A 38 11.77 -7.38 -16.32
CA ALA A 38 11.92 -8.34 -15.23
C ALA A 38 12.29 -7.64 -13.91
N GLU A 39 13.13 -6.61 -13.99
CA GLU A 39 13.60 -5.78 -12.90
C GLU A 39 12.43 -5.05 -12.22
N VAL A 40 11.46 -4.56 -13.01
CA VAL A 40 10.27 -3.88 -12.49
C VAL A 40 9.36 -4.87 -11.77
N ARG A 41 9.20 -6.08 -12.30
CA ARG A 41 8.42 -7.14 -11.63
C ARG A 41 9.07 -7.56 -10.31
N GLN A 42 10.39 -7.74 -10.31
CA GLN A 42 11.14 -8.10 -9.11
C GLN A 42 11.10 -6.99 -8.06
N ALA A 43 11.29 -5.73 -8.46
CA ALA A 43 11.18 -4.58 -7.55
C ALA A 43 9.79 -4.50 -6.92
N LEU A 44 8.72 -4.70 -7.71
CA LEU A 44 7.35 -4.72 -7.18
C LEU A 44 7.15 -5.85 -6.17
N ALA A 45 7.63 -7.07 -6.47
CA ALA A 45 7.54 -8.19 -5.55
C ALA A 45 8.25 -7.91 -4.22
N VAL A 46 9.46 -7.32 -4.27
CA VAL A 46 10.22 -6.90 -3.08
C VAL A 46 9.47 -5.84 -2.27
N LEU A 47 8.92 -4.81 -2.94
CA LEU A 47 8.13 -3.77 -2.27
C LEU A 47 6.89 -4.35 -1.59
N CYS A 48 6.17 -5.25 -2.26
CA CYS A 48 5.01 -5.94 -1.70
C CYS A 48 5.38 -6.78 -0.48
N ALA A 49 6.48 -7.52 -0.54
CA ALA A 49 6.96 -8.34 0.58
C ALA A 49 7.42 -7.48 1.78
N PHE A 50 7.95 -6.30 1.53
CA PHE A 50 8.46 -5.40 2.57
C PHE A 50 7.37 -4.51 3.20
N ALA A 51 6.34 -4.16 2.45
CA ALA A 51 5.28 -3.24 2.89
C ALA A 51 4.61 -3.59 4.23
N PRO A 52 4.36 -4.86 4.59
CA PRO A 52 3.80 -5.21 5.90
C PRO A 52 4.67 -4.78 7.09
N TYR A 53 5.99 -4.67 6.89
CA TYR A 53 6.95 -4.29 7.92
C TYR A 53 7.19 -2.78 7.94
N ALA A 54 7.35 -2.16 6.77
CA ALA A 54 7.63 -0.73 6.68
C ALA A 54 6.39 0.17 6.78
N GLY A 55 5.21 -0.38 6.45
CA GLY A 55 4.04 0.41 6.12
C GLY A 55 4.18 1.13 4.77
N ALA A 56 3.17 1.93 4.42
CA ALA A 56 3.12 2.71 3.20
C ALA A 56 2.75 4.17 3.47
N GLY A 57 3.50 5.09 2.86
CA GLY A 57 3.25 6.52 2.95
C GLY A 57 3.88 7.19 4.17
N ARG A 58 3.21 8.22 4.69
CA ARG A 58 3.73 9.07 5.78
C ARG A 58 3.17 8.65 7.14
N ARG A 59 3.89 8.98 8.22
CA ARG A 59 3.47 8.80 9.62
C ARG A 59 3.29 7.34 10.04
N THR A 60 4.08 6.43 9.47
CA THR A 60 4.08 5.01 9.86
C THR A 60 4.48 4.79 11.32
N THR A 61 5.35 5.65 11.85
CA THR A 61 5.72 5.67 13.27
C THR A 61 4.59 6.10 14.20
N HIS A 62 3.48 6.64 13.68
CA HIS A 62 2.31 7.10 14.45
C HIS A 62 1.09 6.20 14.18
N GLY A 63 1.30 4.98 13.68
CA GLY A 63 0.23 3.99 13.44
C GLY A 63 -0.54 4.15 12.13
N LEU A 64 -0.13 5.05 11.23
CA LEU A 64 -0.72 5.17 9.89
C LEU A 64 -0.01 4.27 8.88
N GLY A 65 -0.65 4.01 7.74
CA GLY A 65 0.00 3.32 6.63
C GLY A 65 0.30 1.85 6.87
N LEU A 66 -0.35 1.21 7.85
CA LEU A 66 -0.24 -0.24 8.03
C LEU A 66 -0.72 -0.97 6.77
N VAL A 67 0.11 -1.89 6.25
CA VAL A 67 -0.21 -2.70 5.07
C VAL A 67 -0.29 -4.17 5.47
N ARG A 68 -1.20 -4.90 4.82
CA ARG A 68 -1.26 -6.35 4.87
C ARG A 68 -1.44 -6.88 3.44
N LEU A 69 -0.75 -7.95 3.11
CA LEU A 69 -0.99 -8.69 1.87
C LEU A 69 -2.22 -9.58 2.07
N LEU A 70 -3.22 -9.45 1.21
CA LEU A 70 -4.46 -10.25 1.28
C LEU A 70 -4.32 -11.59 0.57
N HIS A 71 -3.45 -11.68 -0.43
CA HIS A 71 -3.09 -12.90 -1.12
C HIS A 71 -1.57 -13.02 -1.08
N ALA A 72 -1.05 -14.16 -0.63
CA ALA A 72 0.36 -14.49 -0.80
C ALA A 72 0.61 -14.69 -2.31
N ALA A 73 1.68 -14.07 -2.81
CA ALA A 73 2.16 -14.30 -4.18
C ALA A 73 2.77 -15.69 -4.32
#